data_AF-A0AAU2PZU1-F1
#
_entry.id   AF-A0AAU2PZU1-F1
#
_cell.length_a   1.000
_cell.length_b   1.000
_cell.length_c   1.000
_cell.angle_alpha   90.00
_cell.angle_beta   90.00
_cell.angle_gamma   90.00
#
_symmetry.space_group_name_H-M   'P 1'
#
loop_
_entity.id
_entity.type
_entity.pdbx_description
1 polymer ?
#
loop_
_entity_poly.entity_id
_entity_poly.type
_entity_poly.pdbx_seq_one_letter_code
_entity_poly.pdbx_strand_id
1 'polypeptide(L)'
;MIRTDVLRLAQVRADAASGAAMRTRAAARLSLSEIADLCGVDPSTVWRWERGKRTPRGEAALAYARVLEDLAQHQRNREQVA
;
A
#
# COMPACT_ATOMS: atom_id res chain seq x y z
N MET A 1 2.47 -20.18 -5.00
CA MET A 1 2.48 -18.71 -5.14
C MET A 1 1.85 -18.37 -6.49
N ILE A 2 0.51 -18.25 -6.61
CA ILE A 2 -0.07 -18.02 -7.96
C ILE A 2 -1.30 -17.11 -7.96
N ARG A 3 -2.37 -17.38 -7.16
CA ARG A 3 -3.62 -16.61 -7.31
C ARG A 3 -3.71 -15.37 -6.40
N THR A 4 -3.33 -15.50 -5.14
CA THR A 4 -3.43 -14.40 -4.17
C THR A 4 -2.49 -13.25 -4.51
N ASP A 5 -1.29 -13.55 -5.00
CA ASP A 5 -0.30 -12.51 -5.33
C ASP A 5 -0.71 -11.69 -6.56
N VAL A 6 -1.37 -12.32 -7.54
CA VAL A 6 -1.93 -11.59 -8.70
C VAL A 6 -3.03 -10.64 -8.26
N LEU A 7 -3.92 -11.07 -7.36
CA LEU A 7 -4.96 -10.19 -6.81
C LEU A 7 -4.36 -9.02 -6.03
N ARG A 8 -3.34 -9.28 -5.21
CA ARG A 8 -2.60 -8.23 -4.49
C ARG A 8 -1.96 -7.23 -5.43
N LEU A 9 -1.33 -7.70 -6.50
CA LEU A 9 -0.73 -6.82 -7.51
C LEU A 9 -1.79 -5.99 -8.24
N ALA A 10 -2.94 -6.57 -8.58
CA ALA A 10 -4.03 -5.82 -9.20
C ALA A 10 -4.55 -4.74 -8.25
N GLN A 11 -4.79 -5.11 -6.99
CA GLN A 11 -5.33 -4.21 -5.97
C GLN A 11 -4.38 -3.06 -5.66
N VAL A 12 -3.10 -3.33 -5.33
CA VAL A 12 -2.13 -2.28 -4.99
C VAL A 12 -1.90 -1.30 -6.14
N ARG A 13 -2.02 -1.76 -7.39
CA ARG A 13 -1.91 -0.89 -8.57
C ARG A 13 -3.14 -0.01 -8.72
N ALA A 14 -4.34 -0.54 -8.52
CA ALA A 14 -5.57 0.24 -8.51
C ALA A 14 -5.57 1.28 -7.37
N ASP A 15 -5.11 0.90 -6.18
CA ASP A 15 -5.02 1.79 -5.03
C ASP A 15 -3.99 2.89 -5.22
N ALA A 16 -2.83 2.57 -5.80
CA ALA A 16 -1.81 3.55 -6.15
C ALA A 16 -2.32 4.53 -7.24
N ALA A 17 -3.00 4.03 -8.28
CA ALA A 17 -3.53 4.86 -9.35
C ALA A 17 -4.67 5.79 -8.90
N SER A 18 -5.52 5.34 -7.98
CA SER A 18 -6.65 6.11 -7.44
C SER A 18 -6.28 7.01 -6.25
N GLY A 19 -5.02 6.95 -5.80
CA GLY A 19 -4.54 7.60 -4.58
C GLY A 19 -5.12 7.01 -3.29
N ALA A 20 -5.84 5.88 -3.35
CA ALA A 20 -6.36 5.20 -2.16
C ALA A 20 -5.21 4.74 -1.25
N ALA A 21 -4.11 4.24 -1.83
CA ALA A 21 -2.93 3.84 -1.08
C ALA A 21 -2.37 4.97 -0.18
N MET A 22 -2.29 6.18 -0.73
CA MET A 22 -1.88 7.38 0.01
C MET A 22 -2.85 7.69 1.16
N ARG A 23 -4.16 7.62 0.91
CA ARG A 23 -5.19 7.91 1.93
C ARG A 23 -5.14 6.90 3.06
N THR A 24 -5.05 5.61 2.74
CA THR A 24 -4.92 4.53 3.74
C THR A 24 -3.70 4.74 4.63
N ARG A 25 -2.53 4.99 4.04
CA ARG A 25 -1.30 5.30 4.79
C ARG A 25 -1.46 6.54 5.65
N ALA A 26 -1.96 7.64 5.09
CA ALA A 26 -2.11 8.91 5.80
C ALA A 26 -3.10 8.82 6.97
N ALA A 27 -4.21 8.09 6.79
CA ALA A 27 -5.17 7.82 7.86
C ALA A 27 -4.58 6.96 8.99
N ALA A 28 -3.62 6.09 8.67
CA ALA A 28 -2.82 5.37 9.66
C ALA A 28 -1.69 6.21 10.28
N ARG A 29 -1.52 7.47 9.87
CA ARG A 29 -0.47 8.40 10.32
C ARG A 29 0.96 7.89 10.10
N LEU A 30 1.16 7.03 9.10
CA LEU A 30 2.48 6.52 8.74
C LEU A 30 3.18 7.42 7.71
N SER A 31 4.46 7.63 7.90
CA SER A 31 5.34 8.33 6.96
C SER A 31 5.63 7.48 5.72
N LEU A 32 6.19 8.11 4.68
CA LEU A 32 6.66 7.39 3.50
C LEU A 32 7.85 6.48 3.82
N SER A 33 8.73 6.89 4.75
CA SER A 33 9.91 6.11 5.13
C SER A 33 9.54 4.82 5.85
N GLU A 34 8.60 4.86 6.80
CA GLU A 34 8.14 3.65 7.50
C GLU A 34 7.57 2.61 6.53
N ILE A 35 6.80 3.04 5.53
CA ILE A 35 6.29 2.15 4.48
C ILE A 35 7.42 1.63 3.58
N ALA A 36 8.35 2.50 3.23
CA ALA A 36 9.45 2.17 2.33
C ALA A 36 10.39 1.13 2.94
N ASP A 37 10.70 1.25 4.23
CA ASP A 37 11.52 0.31 5.00
C ASP A 37 10.88 -1.10 5.00
N LEU A 38 9.57 -1.18 5.24
CA LEU A 38 8.81 -2.44 5.19
C LEU A 38 8.80 -3.08 3.78
N CYS A 39 8.87 -2.25 2.74
CA CYS A 39 8.86 -2.70 1.34
C CYS A 39 10.26 -2.93 0.76
N GLY A 40 11.32 -2.58 1.49
CA GLY A 40 12.70 -2.65 1.01
C GLY A 40 12.99 -1.71 -0.17
N VAL A 41 12.40 -0.51 -0.18
CA VAL A 41 12.59 0.49 -1.24
C VAL A 41 12.95 1.86 -0.67
N ASP A 42 13.40 2.77 -1.52
CA ASP A 42 13.61 4.17 -1.15
C ASP A 42 12.26 4.91 -0.95
N PRO A 43 12.13 5.85 0.02
CA PRO A 43 10.89 6.61 0.25
C PRO A 43 10.35 7.35 -0.98
N SER A 44 11.23 7.82 -1.89
CA SER A 44 10.82 8.44 -3.15
C SER A 44 10.12 7.47 -4.09
N THR A 45 10.36 6.16 -3.95
CA THR A 45 9.66 5.12 -4.71
C THR A 45 8.21 5.00 -4.27
N VAL A 46 7.95 4.96 -2.96
CA VAL A 46 6.58 4.97 -2.41
C VAL A 46 5.86 6.26 -2.81
N TRP A 47 6.53 7.41 -2.70
CA TRP A 47 5.96 8.69 -3.15
C TRP A 47 5.54 8.65 -4.64
N ARG A 48 6.39 8.11 -5.53
CA ARG A 48 6.07 7.98 -6.96
C ARG A 48 4.90 7.04 -7.21
N TRP A 49 4.77 5.97 -6.43
CA TRP A 49 3.62 5.07 -6.50
C TRP A 49 2.33 5.77 -6.10
N GLU A 50 2.33 6.41 -4.93
CA GLU A 50 1.15 7.10 -4.38
C GLU A 50 0.67 8.28 -5.22
N ARG A 51 1.56 8.89 -6.01
CA ARG A 51 1.23 9.96 -6.96
C ARG A 51 0.90 9.45 -8.36
N GLY A 52 0.79 8.14 -8.56
CA GLY A 52 0.55 7.52 -9.86
C GLY A 52 1.66 7.75 -10.89
N LYS A 53 2.84 8.25 -10.48
CA LYS A 53 3.99 8.52 -11.36
C LYS A 53 4.70 7.24 -11.78
N ARG A 54 4.60 6.18 -10.98
CA ARG A 54 5.08 4.84 -11.31
C ARG A 54 4.12 3.79 -10.79
N THR A 55 3.98 2.69 -11.53
CA THR A 55 3.23 1.52 -11.09
C THR A 55 4.09 0.64 -10.17
N PRO A 56 3.60 0.20 -9.00
CA PRO A 56 4.25 -0.83 -8.18
C PRO A 56 4.42 -2.16 -8.93
N ARG A 57 5.61 -2.79 -8.82
CA ARG A 57 5.92 -4.09 -9.45
C ARG A 57 6.78 -4.96 -8.53
N GLY A 58 6.81 -6.28 -8.81
CA GLY A 58 7.68 -7.25 -8.15
C GLY A 58 7.35 -7.45 -6.67
N GLU A 59 8.33 -7.98 -5.93
CA GLU A 59 8.19 -8.29 -4.50
C GLU A 59 7.88 -7.08 -3.63
N ALA A 60 8.47 -5.92 -3.93
CA ALA A 60 8.19 -4.69 -3.19
C ALA A 60 6.73 -4.25 -3.33
N ALA A 61 6.08 -4.50 -4.47
CA ALA A 61 4.66 -4.23 -4.64
C ALA A 61 3.78 -5.20 -3.86
N LEU A 62 4.19 -6.47 -3.74
CA LEU A 62 3.49 -7.43 -2.91
C LEU A 62 3.63 -7.08 -1.42
N ALA A 63 4.81 -6.64 -0.98
CA ALA A 63 5.03 -6.12 0.37
C ALA A 63 4.12 -4.91 0.64
N TYR A 64 4.09 -3.97 -0.31
CA TYR A 64 3.24 -2.79 -0.19
C TYR A 64 1.74 -3.15 -0.14
N ALA A 65 1.30 -4.10 -0.98
CA ALA A 65 -0.07 -4.59 -0.98
C ALA A 65 -0.48 -5.15 0.40
N ARG A 66 0.36 -6.00 0.99
CA ARG A 66 0.09 -6.60 2.30
C ARG A 66 -0.04 -5.53 3.39
N VAL A 67 0.89 -4.58 3.43
CA VAL A 67 0.85 -3.49 4.41
C VAL A 67 -0.44 -2.68 4.27
N LEU A 68 -0.85 -2.32 3.04
CA LEU A 68 -2.10 -1.58 2.82
C LEU A 68 -3.35 -2.38 3.20
N GLU A 69 -3.38 -3.69 2.90
CA GLU A 69 -4.47 -4.59 3.32
C GLU A 69 -4.62 -4.59 4.84
N ASP A 70 -3.52 -4.77 5.57
CA ASP A 70 -3.50 -4.82 7.03
C ASP A 70 -3.93 -3.50 7.66
N LEU A 71 -3.45 -2.36 7.13
CA LEU A 71 -3.85 -1.03 7.60
C LEU A 71 -5.32 -0.76 7.35
N ALA A 72 -5.82 -1.07 6.16
CA ALA A 72 -7.22 -0.89 5.83
C ALA A 72 -8.12 -1.78 6.69
N GLN A 73 -7.68 -3.00 7.02
CA GLN A 73 -8.41 -3.88 7.93
C GLN A 73 -8.42 -3.34 9.36
N HIS A 74 -7.27 -2.85 9.86
CA HIS A 74 -7.19 -2.24 11.17
C HIS A 74 -8.12 -1.03 11.30
N GLN A 75 -8.19 -0.19 10.27
CA GLN A 75 -9.09 0.97 10.21
C GLN A 75 -10.57 0.55 10.24
N ARG A 76 -10.98 -0.41 9.39
CA ARG A 76 -12.35 -0.95 9.39
C ARG A 76 -12.74 -1.52 10.75
N ASN A 77 -11.84 -2.25 11.40
CA ASN A 77 -12.11 -2.83 12.71
C ASN A 77 -12.35 -1.74 13.77
N ARG A 78 -11.65 -0.60 13.69
CA ARG A 78 -11.85 0.52 14.61
C ARG A 78 -13.17 1.24 14.39
N GLU A 79 -13.62 1.34 13.14
CA GLU A 79 -14.90 1.97 12.79
C GLU A 79 -16.11 1.15 13.24
N GLN A 80 -15.98 -0.19 13.31
CA GLN A 80 -17.08 -1.08 13.72
C GLN A 80 -17.32 -1.12 15.23
N VAL A 81 -16.38 -0.63 16.04
CA VAL A 81 -16.45 -0.65 17.51
C VAL A 81 -16.89 0.73 18.08
N ALA A 82 -16.90 1.77 17.25
CA ALA A 82 -17.34 3.12 17.61
C ALA A 82 -18.82 3.33 17.30
#